data_AF-A0A7C9AS27-F1
#
_entry.id   AF-A0A7C9AS27-F1
#
_cell.length_a   1.000
_cell.length_b   1.000
_cell.length_c   1.000
_cell.angle_alpha   90.00
_cell.angle_beta   90.00
_cell.angle_gamma   90.00
#
_symmetry.space_group_name_H-M   'P 1'
#
loop_
_entity.id
_entity.type
_entity.pdbx_description
1 polymer ?
#
loop_
_entity_poly.entity_id
_entity_poly.type
_entity_poly.pdbx_seq_one_letter_code
_entity_poly.pdbx_strand_id
1 'polypeptide(L)'
;DMIICKHVRAYICSSSSLRKAALGALAKTLTVPQLAYLKEQFQMLGPSKNGYISMHNFKMAILRSATDAMKDSRVVEFVNMVSSIHYRKMDFEEFCAAAISVHQLEAMDTWEQHARRAYELFEKDGNRPIM
;
A
#
# COMPACT_ATOMS: atom_id res chain seq x y z
N ASP A 1 -6.01 -0.65 -9.97
CA ASP A 1 -6.27 -2.02 -9.45
C ASP A 1 -7.08 -1.95 -8.15
N MET A 2 -8.18 -2.71 -8.03
CA MET A 2 -9.04 -2.72 -6.83
C MET A 2 -8.40 -3.47 -5.65
N ILE A 3 -7.47 -4.39 -5.93
CA ILE A 3 -6.70 -5.13 -4.93
C ILE A 3 -5.78 -4.17 -4.17
N ILE A 4 -5.12 -3.23 -4.87
CA ILE A 4 -4.29 -2.19 -4.25
C ILE A 4 -5.13 -1.33 -3.30
N CYS A 5 -6.34 -0.92 -3.71
CA CYS A 5 -7.23 -0.14 -2.85
C CYS A 5 -7.59 -0.91 -1.56
N LYS A 6 -7.80 -2.22 -1.65
CA LYS A 6 -8.05 -3.09 -0.48
C LYS A 6 -6.81 -3.21 0.43
N HIS A 7 -5.61 -3.38 -0.12
CA HIS A 7 -4.39 -3.46 0.69
C HIS A 7 -4.12 -2.12 1.38
N VAL A 8 -4.26 -1.01 0.66
CA VAL A 8 -4.13 0.34 1.22
C VAL A 8 -5.16 0.56 2.33
N ARG A 9 -6.42 0.11 2.15
CA ARG A 9 -7.45 0.11 3.20
C ARG A 9 -6.95 -0.57 4.48
N ALA A 10 -6.51 -1.83 4.34
CA ALA A 10 -6.08 -2.64 5.47
C ALA A 10 -4.84 -2.05 6.16
N TYR A 11 -3.88 -1.53 5.38
CA TYR A 11 -2.71 -0.85 5.90
C TYR A 11 -3.09 0.39 6.69
N ILE A 12 -4.01 1.21 6.16
CA ILE A 12 -4.44 2.45 6.82
C ILE A 12 -5.12 2.14 8.15
N CYS A 13 -6.06 1.19 8.16
CA CYS A 13 -6.82 0.78 9.33
C CYS A 13 -6.02 -0.06 10.34
N SER A 14 -4.85 -0.58 9.97
CA SER A 14 -3.99 -1.30 10.89
C SER A 14 -3.48 -0.35 11.98
N SER A 15 -3.80 -0.67 13.24
CA SER A 15 -3.27 0.00 14.42
C SER A 15 -1.84 -0.43 14.77
N SER A 16 -1.38 -1.58 14.24
CA SER A 16 -0.04 -2.10 14.50
C SER A 16 1.02 -1.32 13.71
N SER A 17 1.84 -0.54 14.42
CA SER A 17 3.06 0.09 13.89
C SER A 17 4.06 -0.97 13.41
N LEU A 18 4.16 -2.08 14.15
CA LEU A 18 5.05 -3.19 13.82
C LEU A 18 4.71 -3.83 12.47
N ARG A 19 3.42 -4.07 12.20
CA ARG A 19 2.96 -4.59 10.91
C ARG A 19 3.32 -3.63 9.78
N LYS A 20 3.14 -2.32 9.99
CA LYS A 20 3.48 -1.30 8.99
C LYS A 20 4.98 -1.25 8.72
N ALA A 21 5.81 -1.32 9.76
CA ALA A 21 7.26 -1.38 9.64
C ALA A 21 7.72 -2.64 8.89
N ALA A 22 7.12 -3.80 9.16
CA ALA A 22 7.44 -5.04 8.45
C ALA A 22 7.07 -4.96 6.96
N LEU A 23 5.89 -4.41 6.64
CA LEU A 23 5.49 -4.17 5.24
C LEU A 23 6.40 -3.15 4.55
N GLY A 24 6.84 -2.11 5.27
CA GLY A 24 7.81 -1.14 4.77
C GLY A 24 9.16 -1.79 4.44
N ALA A 25 9.68 -2.62 5.35
CA ALA A 25 10.93 -3.35 5.13
C ALA A 25 10.81 -4.32 3.95
N LEU A 26 9.67 -5.00 3.82
CA LEU A 26 9.40 -5.89 2.68
C LEU A 26 9.32 -5.13 1.35
N ALA A 27 8.65 -3.98 1.34
CA ALA A 27 8.55 -3.12 0.14
C ALA A 27 9.92 -2.62 -0.35
N LYS A 28 10.89 -2.40 0.55
CA LYS A 28 12.27 -2.05 0.19
C LYS A 28 13.02 -3.17 -0.55
N THR A 29 12.51 -4.39 -0.55
CA THR A 29 13.13 -5.53 -1.24
C THR A 29 12.59 -5.76 -2.65
N LEU A 30 11.56 -5.01 -3.07
CA LEU A 30 10.93 -5.19 -4.37
C LEU A 30 11.92 -5.05 -5.53
N THR A 31 11.69 -5.85 -6.56
CA THR A 31 12.46 -5.80 -7.80
C THR A 31 12.16 -4.53 -8.60
N VAL A 32 13.06 -4.16 -9.52
CA VAL A 32 12.88 -2.99 -10.40
C VAL A 32 11.55 -3.01 -11.17
N PRO A 33 11.11 -4.15 -11.78
CA PRO A 33 9.81 -4.20 -12.45
C PRO A 33 8.62 -4.00 -11.51
N GLN A 34 8.67 -4.55 -10.31
CA GLN A 34 7.60 -4.38 -9.31
C GLN A 34 7.50 -2.92 -8.85
N LEU A 35 8.65 -2.27 -8.61
CA LEU A 35 8.70 -0.85 -8.26
C LEU A 35 8.19 0.02 -9.41
N ALA A 36 8.55 -0.30 -10.66
CA ALA A 36 8.05 0.41 -11.83
C ALA A 36 6.53 0.33 -11.94
N TYR A 37 5.95 -0.87 -11.79
CA TYR A 37 4.51 -1.07 -11.77
C TYR A 37 3.83 -0.25 -10.66
N LEU A 38 4.34 -0.31 -9.43
CA LEU A 38 3.80 0.48 -8.32
C LEU A 38 3.94 1.99 -8.56
N LYS A 39 5.01 2.42 -9.23
CA LYS A 39 5.18 3.83 -9.61
C LYS A 39 4.10 4.28 -10.58
N GLU A 40 3.78 3.48 -11.58
CA GLU A 40 2.69 3.77 -12.51
C GLU A 40 1.34 3.82 -11.78
N GLN A 41 1.06 2.85 -10.89
CA GLN A 41 -0.16 2.86 -10.06
C GLN A 41 -0.23 4.13 -9.20
N PHE A 42 0.88 4.53 -8.58
CA PHE A 42 0.96 5.75 -7.79
C PHE A 42 0.66 7.00 -8.63
N GLN A 43 1.23 7.11 -9.83
CA GLN A 43 0.98 8.24 -10.73
C GLN A 43 -0.47 8.32 -11.18
N MET A 44 -1.14 7.18 -11.42
CA MET A 44 -2.56 7.15 -11.81
C MET A 44 -3.51 7.69 -10.73
N LEU A 45 -3.08 7.68 -9.46
CA LEU A 45 -3.81 8.30 -8.34
C LEU A 45 -3.69 9.83 -8.35
N GLY A 46 -2.74 10.39 -9.10
CA GLY A 46 -2.53 11.83 -9.23
C GLY A 46 -1.90 12.46 -7.98
N PRO A 47 -0.65 12.12 -7.62
CA PRO A 47 0.05 12.75 -6.51
C PRO A 47 0.15 14.27 -6.70
N SER A 48 0.13 14.99 -5.58
CA SER A 48 0.42 16.42 -5.56
C SER A 48 1.83 16.72 -6.05
N LYS A 49 2.12 17.98 -6.40
CA LYS A 49 3.46 18.44 -6.81
C LYS A 49 4.55 18.13 -5.77
N ASN A 50 4.17 17.99 -4.50
CA ASN A 50 5.06 17.65 -3.41
C ASN A 50 5.29 16.13 -3.27
N GLY A 51 4.75 15.30 -4.17
CA GLY A 51 5.00 13.86 -4.22
C GLY A 51 4.08 13.01 -3.34
N TYR A 52 2.99 13.58 -2.80
CA TYR A 52 2.07 12.86 -1.90
C TYR A 52 0.72 12.60 -2.56
N ILE A 53 0.15 11.42 -2.33
CA ILE A 53 -1.26 11.13 -2.57
C ILE A 53 -2.07 11.33 -1.29
N SER A 54 -3.25 11.92 -1.42
CA SER A 54 -4.20 12.09 -0.31
C SER A 54 -5.32 11.05 -0.39
N MET A 55 -6.09 10.94 0.69
CA MET A 55 -7.33 10.16 0.68
C MET A 55 -8.30 10.64 -0.41
N HIS A 56 -8.38 11.95 -0.66
CA HIS A 56 -9.18 12.48 -1.77
C HIS A 56 -8.73 11.92 -3.14
N ASN A 57 -7.42 11.77 -3.36
CA ASN A 57 -6.89 11.17 -4.59
C ASN A 57 -7.36 9.73 -4.78
N PHE A 58 -7.31 8.91 -3.73
CA PHE A 58 -7.83 7.53 -3.76
C PHE A 58 -9.34 7.49 -4.08
N LYS A 59 -10.13 8.36 -3.44
CA LYS A 59 -11.56 8.47 -3.70
C LYS A 59 -11.83 8.79 -5.18
N MET A 60 -11.14 9.79 -5.72
CA MET A 60 -11.32 10.18 -7.13
C MET A 60 -10.87 9.09 -8.10
N ALA A 61 -9.75 8.41 -7.83
CA ALA A 61 -9.26 7.34 -8.67
C ALA A 61 -10.23 6.14 -8.72
N ILE A 62 -10.84 5.81 -7.58
CA ILE A 62 -11.86 4.75 -7.50
C ILE A 62 -13.13 5.16 -8.24
N LEU A 63 -13.64 6.38 -8.03
CA LEU A 63 -14.81 6.86 -8.75
C LEU A 63 -14.59 6.87 -10.27
N ARG A 64 -13.40 7.24 -10.74
CA ARG A 64 -13.03 7.18 -12.16
C ARG A 64 -12.94 5.76 -12.73
N SER A 65 -12.58 4.80 -11.88
CA SER A 65 -12.41 3.40 -12.29
C SER A 65 -13.67 2.56 -12.05
N ALA A 66 -14.70 3.13 -11.39
CA ALA A 66 -15.93 2.45 -11.07
C ALA A 66 -16.81 2.34 -12.32
N THR A 67 -17.09 1.11 -12.76
CA THR A 67 -18.14 0.80 -13.73
C THR A 67 -19.49 0.68 -13.01
N ASP A 68 -20.63 0.67 -13.73
CA ASP A 68 -21.96 0.56 -13.09
C ASP A 68 -22.14 -0.71 -12.23
N ALA A 69 -21.38 -1.77 -12.52
CA ALA A 69 -21.33 -3.01 -11.72
C ALA A 69 -20.54 -2.85 -10.40
N MET A 70 -19.77 -1.77 -10.22
CA MET A 70 -18.88 -1.52 -9.08
C MET A 70 -19.53 -0.68 -7.97
N LYS A 71 -20.85 -0.46 -8.03
CA LYS A 71 -21.69 0.00 -6.89
C LYS A 71 -21.84 -1.09 -5.81
N ASP A 72 -20.83 -1.93 -5.66
CA ASP A 72 -20.72 -2.91 -4.58
C ASP A 72 -20.53 -2.16 -3.26
N SER A 73 -21.14 -2.67 -2.18
CA SER A 73 -21.13 -2.01 -0.86
C SER A 73 -19.70 -1.71 -0.37
N ARG A 74 -18.71 -2.50 -0.81
CA ARG A 74 -17.32 -2.40 -0.36
C ARG A 74 -16.59 -1.18 -0.92
N VAL A 75 -16.93 -0.75 -2.13
CA VAL A 75 -16.40 0.49 -2.74
C VAL A 75 -16.96 1.69 -2.01
N VAL A 76 -18.27 1.67 -1.74
CA VAL A 76 -18.98 2.72 -0.99
C VAL A 76 -18.41 2.85 0.43
N GLU A 77 -18.19 1.72 1.13
CA GLU A 77 -17.55 1.72 2.44
C GLU A 77 -16.12 2.28 2.42
N PHE A 78 -15.32 1.90 1.42
CA PHE A 78 -13.97 2.45 1.29
C PHE A 78 -14.01 3.96 1.06
N VAL A 79 -14.87 4.44 0.16
CA VAL A 79 -15.08 5.86 -0.09
C VAL A 79 -15.53 6.60 1.18
N ASN A 80 -16.43 6.00 1.98
CA ASN A 80 -16.87 6.58 3.24
C ASN A 80 -15.74 6.67 4.27
N MET A 81 -14.95 5.60 4.44
CA MET A 81 -13.81 5.63 5.34
C MET A 81 -12.75 6.64 4.90
N VAL A 82 -12.39 6.66 3.61
CA VAL A 82 -11.45 7.63 3.04
C VAL A 82 -11.96 9.06 3.24
N SER A 83 -13.29 9.27 3.19
CA SER A 83 -13.89 10.57 3.50
C SER A 83 -13.80 10.93 4.99
N SER A 84 -13.73 9.98 5.91
CA SER A 84 -13.49 10.28 7.34
C SER A 84 -12.03 10.61 7.69
N ILE A 85 -11.07 10.34 6.81
CA ILE A 85 -9.64 10.54 7.04
C ILE A 85 -9.12 11.64 6.10
N HIS A 86 -9.56 12.88 6.33
CA HIS A 86 -9.28 14.01 5.43
C HIS A 86 -7.80 14.41 5.33
N TYR A 87 -7.01 14.21 6.40
CA TYR A 87 -5.66 14.77 6.49
C TYR A 87 -4.53 13.78 6.22
N ARG A 88 -4.83 12.49 6.02
CA ARG A 88 -3.78 11.50 5.76
C ARG A 88 -3.27 11.63 4.33
N LYS A 89 -1.95 11.70 4.23
CA LYS A 89 -1.19 11.70 2.99
C LYS A 89 -0.17 10.58 3.05
N MET A 90 0.26 10.13 1.88
CA MET A 90 1.17 9.01 1.73
C MET A 90 2.15 9.37 0.60
N ASP A 91 3.44 9.22 0.85
CA ASP A 91 4.45 9.32 -0.22
C ASP A 91 4.53 8.00 -0.99
N PHE A 92 5.49 7.92 -1.92
CA PHE A 92 5.66 6.72 -2.73
C PHE A 92 6.12 5.51 -1.92
N GLU A 93 6.98 5.68 -0.91
CA GLU A 93 7.50 4.56 -0.11
C GLU A 93 6.40 3.98 0.78
N GLU A 94 5.64 4.83 1.48
CA GLU A 94 4.50 4.37 2.28
C GLU A 94 3.42 3.76 1.37
N PHE A 95 3.25 4.26 0.15
CA PHE A 95 2.35 3.63 -0.83
C PHE A 95 2.81 2.24 -1.22
N CYS A 96 4.10 2.03 -1.50
CA CYS A 96 4.61 0.70 -1.81
C CYS A 96 4.35 -0.26 -0.64
N ALA A 97 4.63 0.15 0.60
CA ALA A 97 4.33 -0.64 1.79
C ALA A 97 2.84 -0.97 1.93
N ALA A 98 1.96 -0.03 1.57
CA ALA A 98 0.51 -0.19 1.66
C ALA A 98 -0.09 -0.99 0.49
N ALA A 99 0.56 -1.02 -0.68
CA ALA A 99 0.05 -1.61 -1.91
C ALA A 99 0.45 -3.08 -2.11
N ILE A 100 1.55 -3.53 -1.48
CA ILE A 100 2.05 -4.90 -1.63
C ILE A 100 1.07 -5.95 -1.07
N SER A 101 1.04 -7.10 -1.73
CA SER A 101 0.38 -8.30 -1.23
C SER A 101 1.43 -9.31 -0.77
N VAL A 102 1.52 -9.54 0.54
CA VAL A 102 2.43 -10.56 1.10
C VAL A 102 2.17 -11.92 0.46
N HIS A 103 0.90 -12.29 0.30
CA HIS A 103 0.52 -13.56 -0.32
C HIS A 103 1.01 -13.71 -1.76
N GLN A 104 0.98 -12.64 -2.57
CA GLN A 104 1.51 -12.69 -3.93
C GLN A 104 3.04 -12.78 -3.95
N LEU A 105 3.72 -12.12 -3.00
CA LEU A 105 5.17 -12.21 -2.87
C LEU A 105 5.62 -13.58 -2.38
N GLU A 106 4.87 -14.20 -1.46
CA GLU A 106 5.10 -15.56 -0.95
C GLU A 106 5.00 -16.62 -2.05
N ALA A 107 4.15 -16.38 -3.05
CA ALA A 107 3.98 -17.29 -4.18
C ALA A 107 5.12 -17.21 -5.22
N MET A 108 6.10 -16.31 -5.05
CA MET A 108 7.24 -16.17 -5.95
C MET A 108 8.41 -17.06 -5.50
N ASP A 109 9.16 -17.61 -6.46
CA ASP A 109 10.38 -18.38 -6.17
C ASP A 109 11.45 -17.59 -5.38
N THR A 110 11.39 -16.26 -5.41
CA THR A 110 12.33 -15.37 -4.71
C THR A 110 11.90 -15.01 -3.28
N TRP A 111 10.78 -15.53 -2.78
CA TRP A 111 10.22 -15.16 -1.47
C TRP A 111 11.23 -15.21 -0.33
N GLU A 112 11.97 -16.32 -0.18
CA GLU A 112 12.92 -16.48 0.93
C GLU A 112 13.99 -15.38 0.93
N GLN A 113 14.46 -14.98 -0.25
CA GLN A 113 15.44 -13.90 -0.39
C GLN A 113 14.84 -12.55 0.00
N HIS A 114 13.62 -12.26 -0.45
CA HIS A 114 12.90 -11.04 -0.08
C HIS A 114 12.63 -10.99 1.42
N ALA A 115 12.11 -12.07 2.01
CA ALA A 115 11.77 -12.15 3.43
C ALA A 115 13.02 -11.98 4.32
N ARG A 116 14.13 -12.65 3.99
CA ARG A 116 15.39 -12.53 4.75
C ARG A 116 15.93 -11.10 4.71
N ARG A 117 16.01 -10.51 3.51
CA ARG A 117 16.51 -9.14 3.36
C ARG A 117 15.58 -8.12 4.03
N ALA A 118 14.26 -8.34 3.98
CA ALA A 118 13.29 -7.50 4.67
C ALA A 118 13.49 -7.57 6.19
N TYR A 119 13.73 -8.76 6.73
CA TYR A 119 14.00 -8.95 8.16
C TYR A 119 15.28 -8.21 8.60
N GLU A 120 16.37 -8.31 7.84
CA GLU A 120 17.61 -7.58 8.10
C GLU A 120 17.39 -6.05 8.12
N LEU A 121 16.61 -5.52 7.17
CA LEU A 121 16.26 -4.10 7.14
C LEU A 121 15.37 -3.70 8.32
N PHE A 122 14.41 -4.55 8.67
CA PHE A 122 13.49 -4.33 9.77
C PHE A 122 14.21 -4.27 11.13
N GLU A 123 15.13 -5.20 11.39
CA GLU A 123 15.98 -5.20 12.58
C GLU A 123 16.93 -4.00 12.61
N LYS A 124 17.54 -3.65 11.46
CA LYS A 124 18.42 -2.50 11.35
C LYS A 124 17.72 -1.18 11.67
N ASP A 125 16.45 -1.06 11.30
CA ASP A 125 15.58 0.09 11.64
C ASP A 125 15.16 0.07 13.13
N GLY A 126 15.67 -0.87 13.94
CA GLY A 126 15.46 -0.95 15.38
C GLY A 126 14.13 -1.60 15.78
N ASN A 127 13.37 -2.12 14.82
CA ASN A 127 12.12 -2.83 15.10
C ASN A 127 12.45 -4.21 15.66
N ARG A 128 11.84 -4.58 16.79
CA ARG A 128 12.04 -5.89 17.42
C ARG A 128 10.78 -6.73 17.28
N PRO A 129 10.89 -8.03 17.01
CA PRO A 129 9.75 -8.92 17.14
C PRO A 129 9.20 -8.83 18.58
N ILE A 130 7.89 -8.96 18.72
CA ILE A 130 7.26 -9.07 20.04
C ILE A 130 7.78 -10.39 20.64
N MET A 131 8.60 -10.28 21.69
CA MET A 131 8.97 -11.42 22.54
C MET A 131 7.81 -11.83 23.42
#